data_AF-A0A803FTC6-F1
#
_entry.id   AF-A0A803FTC6-F1
#
_cell.length_a   1.000
_cell.length_b   1.000
_cell.length_c   1.000
_cell.angle_alpha   90.00
_cell.angle_beta   90.00
_cell.angle_gamma   90.00
#
_symmetry.space_group_name_H-M   'P 1'
#
loop_
_entity.id
_entity.type
_entity.pdbx_description
1 polymer ?
#
loop_
_entity_poly.entity_id
_entity_poly.type
_entity_poly.pdbx_seq_one_letter_code
_entity_poly.pdbx_strand_id
1 'polypeptide(L)'
;MLLKKYIPAYIYIKNRKSHFISLKSDFLFKFSKEKTLNRINFLNLIFKKKKFFFKIFFNDFCVLFKKEFRKFFSFYVDLDFLESYIEYNDKNMNYIYANYIGKQFCLNNYTDKCLFLLKSNFFSIFINYFFGNYTCNLYKNDKNINLNKNEINIVNILFERIFLIFNKTFLKNISTSVINNFKYITINNCLCSHFFNLSYVSFVFQINLNKVISILKIYIPINIVEKFIN
;
A
#
# COMPACT_ATOMS: atom_id res chain seq x y z
N MET A 1 20.17 28.18 -4.78
CA MET A 1 19.01 28.62 -5.59
C MET A 1 17.86 27.59 -5.66
N LEU A 2 17.73 26.64 -4.72
CA LEU A 2 16.63 25.66 -4.66
C LEU A 2 15.46 26.09 -3.76
N LEU A 3 15.73 26.90 -2.72
CA LEU A 3 14.73 27.34 -1.74
C LEU A 3 13.62 28.20 -2.36
N LYS A 4 13.93 29.10 -3.30
CA LYS A 4 12.94 30.00 -3.93
C LYS A 4 11.80 29.25 -4.64
N LYS A 5 12.04 28.04 -5.16
CA LYS A 5 11.02 27.25 -5.87
C LYS A 5 9.97 26.61 -4.94
N TYR A 6 10.29 26.45 -3.66
CA TYR A 6 9.42 25.79 -2.67
C TYR A 6 8.75 26.73 -1.67
N ILE A 7 9.11 28.02 -1.67
CA ILE A 7 8.49 29.06 -0.84
C ILE A 7 6.97 29.13 -1.04
N PRO A 8 6.41 29.09 -2.28
CA PRO A 8 4.95 29.13 -2.47
C PRO A 8 4.23 27.91 -1.87
N ALA A 9 4.83 26.72 -1.99
CA ALA A 9 4.28 25.49 -1.43
C ALA A 9 4.34 25.47 0.10
N TYR A 10 5.42 25.98 0.69
CA TYR A 10 5.57 26.14 2.13
C TYR A 10 4.58 27.16 2.72
N ILE A 11 4.38 28.30 2.06
CA ILE A 11 3.40 29.32 2.46
C ILE A 11 1.98 28.75 2.38
N TYR A 12 1.66 27.99 1.33
CA TYR A 12 0.36 27.33 1.18
C TYR A 12 0.05 26.33 2.31
N ILE A 13 1.04 25.52 2.72
CA ILE A 13 0.88 24.57 3.83
C ILE A 13 0.74 25.30 5.17
N LYS A 14 1.49 26.39 5.38
CA LYS A 14 1.43 27.19 6.61
C LYS A 14 0.07 27.87 6.79
N ASN A 15 -0.54 28.34 5.69
CA ASN A 15 -1.86 28.97 5.69
C ASN A 15 -3.03 27.99 5.82
N ARG A 16 -2.78 26.67 5.74
CA ARG A 16 -3.82 25.64 5.91
C ARG A 16 -4.15 25.34 7.37
N LYS A 17 -3.34 25.81 8.33
CA LYS A 17 -3.58 25.58 9.76
C LYS A 17 -4.80 26.35 10.32
N SER A 18 -5.40 27.28 9.58
CA SER A 18 -6.47 28.15 10.09
C SER A 18 -7.86 27.96 9.49
N HIS A 19 -8.10 26.98 8.60
CA HIS A 19 -9.46 26.72 8.10
C HIS A 19 -9.81 25.23 8.11
N PHE A 20 -10.42 24.82 9.22
CA PHE A 20 -11.40 23.73 9.25
C PHE A 20 -12.61 24.17 8.41
N ILE A 21 -12.62 23.82 7.12
CA ILE A 21 -13.83 23.86 6.31
C ILE A 21 -13.97 22.51 5.63
N SER A 22 -15.11 21.89 5.89
CA SER A 22 -15.63 20.67 5.28
C SER A 22 -15.43 20.67 3.75
N LEU A 23 -14.51 19.86 3.25
CA LEU A 23 -14.34 19.66 1.80
C LEU A 23 -15.33 18.60 1.30
N LYS A 24 -16.62 18.95 1.32
CA LYS A 24 -17.57 18.57 0.27
C LYS A 24 -17.59 19.72 -0.73
N SER A 25 -16.63 19.76 -1.64
CA SER A 25 -16.75 20.58 -2.85
C SER A 25 -15.71 20.14 -3.88
N ASP A 26 -16.23 19.66 -5.00
CA ASP A 26 -15.54 19.40 -6.26
C ASP A 26 -14.90 20.68 -6.83
N PHE A 27 -13.87 21.22 -6.18
CA PHE A 27 -13.03 22.25 -6.78
C PHE A 27 -12.01 21.57 -7.70
N LEU A 28 -12.45 21.38 -8.94
CA LEU A 28 -11.67 21.08 -10.15
C LEU A 28 -10.60 22.15 -10.42
N PHE A 29 -9.58 22.25 -9.57
CA PHE A 29 -8.32 22.86 -9.98
C PHE A 29 -7.62 21.88 -10.92
N LYS A 30 -7.85 22.01 -12.23
CA LYS A 30 -6.98 21.41 -13.26
C LYS A 30 -5.59 22.05 -13.14
N PHE A 31 -4.75 21.50 -12.25
CA PHE A 31 -3.33 21.81 -12.24
C PHE A 31 -2.74 21.41 -13.60
N SER A 32 -1.88 22.26 -14.17
CA SER A 32 -1.06 21.84 -15.31
C SER A 32 -0.26 20.59 -14.90
N LYS A 33 0.00 19.68 -15.84
CA LYS A 33 0.76 18.45 -15.59
C LYS A 33 2.07 18.73 -14.84
N GLU A 34 2.77 19.80 -15.21
CA GLU A 34 3.99 20.25 -14.54
C GLU A 34 3.79 20.64 -13.07
N LYS A 35 2.70 21.37 -12.75
CA LYS A 35 2.39 21.73 -11.35
C LYS A 35 2.08 20.48 -10.52
N THR A 36 1.35 19.54 -11.10
CA THR A 36 1.07 18.23 -10.48
C THR A 36 2.35 17.45 -10.20
N LEU A 37 3.23 17.30 -11.20
CA LEU A 37 4.52 16.63 -11.06
C LEU A 37 5.42 17.29 -10.02
N ASN A 38 5.53 18.63 -10.03
CA ASN A 38 6.31 19.35 -9.03
C ASN A 38 5.81 19.10 -7.60
N ARG A 39 4.48 19.06 -7.42
CA ARG A 39 3.87 18.75 -6.12
C ARG A 39 4.17 17.32 -5.68
N ILE A 40 4.08 16.34 -6.58
CA ILE A 40 4.43 14.93 -6.30
C ILE A 40 5.89 14.83 -5.88
N ASN A 41 6.79 15.45 -6.64
CA ASN A 41 8.22 15.45 -6.35
C ASN A 41 8.52 16.05 -4.97
N PHE A 42 7.84 17.14 -4.60
CA PHE A 42 7.96 17.74 -3.28
C PHE A 42 7.47 16.82 -2.16
N LEU A 43 6.30 16.20 -2.33
CA LEU A 43 5.75 15.26 -1.35
C LEU A 43 6.63 14.02 -1.23
N ASN A 44 7.12 13.46 -2.33
CA ASN A 44 8.05 12.32 -2.33
C ASN A 44 9.38 12.65 -1.65
N LEU A 45 9.87 13.89 -1.77
CA LEU A 45 11.03 14.36 -1.02
C LEU A 45 10.76 14.39 0.49
N ILE A 46 9.56 14.80 0.91
CA ILE A 46 9.14 14.74 2.32
C ILE A 46 9.09 13.28 2.81
N PHE A 47 8.43 12.40 2.05
CA PHE A 47 8.32 10.98 2.41
C PHE A 47 9.70 10.30 2.49
N LYS A 48 10.61 10.61 1.56
CA LYS A 48 11.99 10.13 1.59
C LYS A 48 12.72 10.56 2.87
N LYS A 49 12.54 11.81 3.32
CA LYS A 49 13.10 12.29 4.60
C LYS A 49 12.46 11.62 5.82
N LYS A 50 11.19 11.21 5.73
CA LYS A 50 10.44 10.51 6.78
C LYS A 50 10.60 8.98 6.73
N LYS A 51 11.47 8.43 5.86
CA LYS A 51 11.68 6.97 5.73
C LYS A 51 11.97 6.28 7.07
N PHE A 52 12.85 6.86 7.90
CA PHE A 52 13.19 6.29 9.22
C PHE A 52 11.99 6.27 10.16
N PHE A 53 11.18 7.34 10.17
CA PHE A 53 9.94 7.39 10.93
C PHE A 53 8.98 6.27 10.52
N PHE A 54 8.72 6.08 9.22
CA PHE A 54 7.84 5.00 8.76
C PHE A 54 8.40 3.61 9.04
N LYS A 55 9.73 3.44 8.96
CA LYS A 55 10.36 2.17 9.34
C LYS A 55 10.06 1.80 10.79
N ILE A 56 10.12 2.77 11.72
CA ILE A 56 9.74 2.56 13.12
C ILE A 56 8.23 2.32 13.23
N PHE A 57 7.42 3.15 12.57
CA PHE A 57 5.96 3.09 12.63
C PHE A 57 5.40 1.73 12.20
N PHE A 58 5.98 1.12 11.17
CA PHE A 58 5.59 -0.20 10.67
C PHE A 58 6.37 -1.36 11.29
N ASN A 59 7.26 -1.12 12.26
CA ASN A 59 8.12 -2.17 12.80
C ASN A 59 7.31 -3.32 13.40
N ASP A 60 6.30 -3.02 14.21
CA ASP A 60 5.46 -4.07 14.83
C ASP A 60 4.68 -4.86 13.79
N PHE A 61 4.25 -4.21 12.70
CA PHE A 61 3.63 -4.88 11.56
C PHE A 61 4.60 -5.87 10.92
N CYS A 62 5.82 -5.46 10.62
CA CYS A 62 6.87 -6.33 10.07
C CYS A 62 7.18 -7.52 10.99
N VAL A 63 7.34 -7.27 12.30
CA VAL A 63 7.67 -8.31 13.29
C VAL A 63 6.55 -9.34 13.41
N LEU A 64 5.29 -8.90 13.51
CA LEU A 64 4.15 -9.81 13.62
C LEU A 64 3.89 -10.56 12.31
N PHE A 65 4.03 -9.90 11.16
CA PHE A 65 3.94 -10.56 9.85
C PHE A 65 4.98 -11.68 9.74
N LYS A 66 6.24 -11.37 10.03
CA LYS A 66 7.33 -12.36 10.07
C LYS A 66 6.97 -13.54 10.97
N LYS A 67 6.53 -13.29 12.19
CA LYS A 67 6.20 -14.35 13.16
C LYS A 67 5.08 -15.26 12.65
N GLU A 68 3.98 -14.69 12.19
CA GLU A 68 2.80 -15.44 11.72
C GLU A 68 3.12 -16.27 10.47
N PHE A 69 3.76 -15.67 9.47
CA PHE A 69 4.04 -16.35 8.21
C PHE A 69 5.21 -17.33 8.31
N ARG A 70 6.21 -17.08 9.16
CA ARG A 70 7.28 -18.06 9.43
C ARG A 70 6.72 -19.32 10.10
N LYS A 71 5.74 -19.17 11.00
CA LYS A 71 5.01 -20.30 11.59
C LYS A 71 4.19 -21.06 10.54
N PHE A 72 3.48 -20.34 9.67
CA PHE A 72 2.70 -20.96 8.60
C PHE A 72 3.59 -21.74 7.63
N PHE A 73 4.62 -21.10 7.08
CA PHE A 73 5.46 -21.65 6.02
C PHE A 73 6.56 -22.60 6.52
N SER A 74 6.84 -22.65 7.82
CA SER A 74 7.94 -23.44 8.40
C SER A 74 9.32 -23.21 7.72
N PHE A 75 9.49 -22.08 7.03
CA PHE A 75 10.75 -21.63 6.43
C PHE A 75 10.93 -20.13 6.68
N TYR A 76 12.12 -19.60 6.37
CA TYR A 76 12.43 -18.20 6.60
C TYR A 76 11.54 -17.24 5.80
N VAL A 77 10.81 -16.41 6.54
CA VAL A 77 10.04 -15.28 6.02
C VAL A 77 10.56 -14.01 6.69
N ASP A 78 10.75 -12.96 5.90
CA ASP A 78 10.98 -11.61 6.43
C ASP A 78 10.10 -10.59 5.72
N LEU A 79 9.86 -9.47 6.40
CA LEU A 79 9.15 -8.32 5.86
C LEU A 79 9.90 -7.04 6.20
N ASP A 80 10.38 -6.34 5.19
CA ASP A 80 11.11 -5.07 5.36
C ASP A 80 10.37 -3.92 4.72
N PHE A 81 10.22 -2.82 5.44
CA PHE A 81 9.76 -1.55 4.87
C PHE A 81 10.85 -0.96 3.96
N LEU A 82 10.54 -0.76 2.68
CA LEU A 82 11.47 -0.22 1.70
C LEU A 82 11.37 1.30 1.61
N GLU A 83 10.19 1.80 1.26
CA GLU A 83 9.97 3.21 0.98
C GLU A 83 8.48 3.57 0.97
N SER A 84 8.23 4.88 0.99
CA SER A 84 6.91 5.47 0.85
C SER A 84 6.95 6.56 -0.21
N TYR A 85 6.01 6.57 -1.14
CA TYR A 85 5.90 7.60 -2.19
C TYR A 85 4.48 7.72 -2.71
N ILE A 86 4.17 8.89 -3.29
CA ILE A 86 3.01 9.11 -4.14
C ILE A 86 3.37 8.65 -5.54
N GLU A 87 2.59 7.73 -6.05
CA GLU A 87 2.70 7.22 -7.40
C GLU A 87 1.86 8.09 -8.33
N TYR A 88 2.41 8.40 -9.51
CA TYR A 88 1.73 9.23 -10.49
C TYR A 88 1.77 8.60 -11.87
N ASN A 89 0.60 8.43 -12.45
CA ASN A 89 0.41 7.75 -13.71
C ASN A 89 0.31 8.74 -14.88
N ASP A 90 1.21 8.62 -15.86
CA ASP A 90 1.11 9.36 -17.12
C ASP A 90 0.79 8.48 -18.35
N LYS A 91 0.39 7.20 -18.11
CA LYS A 91 -0.12 6.13 -19.02
C LYS A 91 0.78 4.87 -19.02
N ASN A 92 0.19 3.68 -19.22
CA ASN A 92 0.79 2.33 -19.33
C ASN A 92 1.07 1.50 -18.05
N MET A 93 0.40 1.77 -16.93
CA MET A 93 0.63 1.05 -15.65
C MET A 93 -0.04 -0.32 -15.52
N ASN A 94 -1.00 -0.68 -16.38
CA ASN A 94 -1.68 -1.98 -16.29
C ASN A 94 -0.72 -3.16 -16.30
N TYR A 95 0.35 -3.10 -17.11
CA TYR A 95 1.31 -4.19 -17.21
C TYR A 95 2.13 -4.37 -15.93
N ILE A 96 2.47 -3.27 -15.25
CA ILE A 96 3.24 -3.30 -13.99
C ILE A 96 2.42 -3.95 -12.87
N TYR A 97 1.10 -3.72 -12.88
CA TYR A 97 0.19 -4.19 -11.85
C TYR A 97 -0.56 -5.48 -12.16
N ALA A 98 -0.44 -6.02 -13.38
CA ALA A 98 -1.07 -7.27 -13.76
C ALA A 98 -0.63 -8.44 -12.85
N ASN A 99 0.63 -8.40 -12.39
CA ASN A 99 1.24 -9.40 -11.52
C ASN A 99 0.93 -9.20 -10.02
N TYR A 100 -0.12 -8.45 -9.67
CA TYR A 100 -0.53 -8.25 -8.29
C TYR A 100 -1.96 -8.75 -8.06
N ILE A 101 -2.16 -9.36 -6.90
CA ILE A 101 -3.47 -9.58 -6.32
C ILE A 101 -3.76 -8.48 -5.31
N GLY A 102 -5.01 -8.02 -5.22
CA GLY A 102 -5.32 -6.92 -4.33
C GLY A 102 -6.70 -6.99 -3.70
N LYS A 103 -6.90 -6.12 -2.71
CA LYS A 103 -8.17 -5.93 -2.03
C LYS A 103 -8.31 -4.49 -1.55
N GLN A 104 -9.46 -3.90 -1.82
CA GLN A 104 -9.82 -2.61 -1.23
C GLN A 104 -10.18 -2.83 0.24
N PHE A 105 -10.01 -1.80 1.06
CA PHE A 105 -10.51 -1.81 2.44
C PHE A 105 -10.82 -0.39 2.88
N CYS A 106 -11.67 -0.25 3.91
CA CYS A 106 -11.90 1.04 4.57
C CYS A 106 -11.31 1.02 5.96
N LEU A 107 -11.13 2.19 6.55
CA LEU A 107 -10.78 2.36 7.96
C LEU A 107 -12.02 2.92 8.69
N ASN A 108 -12.33 2.41 9.87
CA ASN A 108 -13.59 2.73 10.59
C ASN A 108 -13.88 4.22 10.83
N ASN A 109 -12.86 5.08 10.87
CA ASN A 109 -13.01 6.53 11.06
C ASN A 109 -12.90 7.34 9.75
N TYR A 110 -12.84 6.67 8.60
CA TYR A 110 -12.57 7.31 7.31
C TYR A 110 -13.47 6.76 6.20
N THR A 111 -13.93 7.67 5.33
CA THR A 111 -14.77 7.32 4.18
C THR A 111 -13.95 6.88 2.97
N ASP A 112 -12.71 7.35 2.87
CA ASP A 112 -11.83 7.05 1.75
C ASP A 112 -11.40 5.59 1.77
N LYS A 113 -11.39 4.98 0.59
CA LYS A 113 -10.93 3.60 0.42
C LYS A 113 -9.40 3.56 0.42
N CYS A 114 -8.85 2.50 0.99
CA CYS A 114 -7.45 2.09 0.88
C CYS A 114 -7.34 0.90 -0.09
N LEU A 115 -6.12 0.59 -0.52
CA LEU A 115 -5.84 -0.55 -1.38
C LEU A 115 -4.64 -1.33 -0.85
N PHE A 116 -4.83 -2.63 -0.67
CA PHE A 116 -3.78 -3.59 -0.36
C PHE A 116 -3.41 -4.37 -1.62
N LEU A 117 -2.13 -4.40 -1.98
CA LEU A 117 -1.60 -5.18 -3.11
C LEU A 117 -0.49 -6.11 -2.66
N LEU A 118 -0.48 -7.31 -3.22
CA LEU A 118 0.53 -8.33 -2.98
C LEU A 118 0.92 -8.94 -4.33
N LYS A 119 2.22 -9.04 -4.61
CA LYS A 119 2.67 -9.64 -5.87
C LYS A 119 2.24 -11.11 -5.93
N SER A 120 1.71 -11.53 -7.07
CA SER A 120 1.07 -12.84 -7.26
C SER A 120 1.98 -14.02 -6.93
N ASN A 121 3.31 -13.85 -7.02
CA ASN A 121 4.27 -14.88 -6.65
C ASN A 121 4.20 -15.27 -5.16
N PHE A 122 3.92 -14.34 -4.23
CA PHE A 122 3.70 -14.67 -2.82
C PHE A 122 2.48 -15.57 -2.68
N PHE A 123 1.41 -15.25 -3.40
CA PHE A 123 0.17 -16.01 -3.33
C PHE A 123 0.32 -17.43 -3.88
N SER A 124 1.03 -17.60 -5.00
CA SER A 124 1.38 -18.93 -5.51
C SER A 124 2.08 -19.77 -4.45
N ILE A 125 3.03 -19.17 -3.72
CA ILE A 125 3.76 -19.84 -2.64
C ILE A 125 2.80 -20.20 -1.50
N PHE A 126 1.95 -19.25 -1.11
CA PHE A 126 0.95 -19.46 -0.07
C PHE A 126 0.00 -20.63 -0.38
N ILE A 127 -0.54 -20.69 -1.60
CA ILE A 127 -1.42 -21.78 -2.03
C ILE A 127 -0.70 -23.12 -2.10
N ASN A 128 0.47 -23.16 -2.75
CA ASN A 128 1.22 -24.41 -2.87
C ASN A 128 1.52 -24.98 -1.48
N TYR A 129 1.93 -24.12 -0.55
CA TYR A 129 2.17 -24.52 0.82
C TYR A 129 0.89 -24.98 1.54
N PHE A 130 -0.23 -24.27 1.35
CA PHE A 130 -1.53 -24.63 1.92
C PHE A 130 -2.00 -26.04 1.51
N PHE A 131 -1.69 -26.47 0.28
CA PHE A 131 -1.98 -27.80 -0.23
C PHE A 131 -0.87 -28.85 0.02
N GLY A 132 0.16 -28.53 0.81
CA GLY A 132 1.24 -29.46 1.13
C GLY A 132 2.33 -29.61 0.04
N ASN A 133 2.32 -28.75 -0.98
CA ASN A 133 3.33 -28.73 -2.02
C ASN A 133 4.52 -27.86 -1.61
N TYR A 134 5.52 -28.49 -0.97
CA TYR A 134 6.70 -27.80 -0.42
C TYR A 134 7.85 -27.59 -1.42
N THR A 135 7.69 -28.00 -2.68
CA THR A 135 8.80 -28.03 -3.63
C THR A 135 9.18 -26.63 -4.13
N CYS A 136 10.48 -26.31 -3.99
CA CYS A 136 10.99 -24.98 -4.28
C CYS A 136 11.04 -24.60 -5.78
N ASN A 137 10.80 -25.56 -6.68
CA ASN A 137 10.86 -25.34 -8.12
C ASN A 137 9.62 -24.65 -8.68
N LEU A 138 8.54 -24.53 -7.89
CA LEU A 138 7.28 -23.88 -8.26
C LEU A 138 7.33 -22.35 -8.17
N TYR A 139 8.44 -21.79 -7.67
CA TYR A 139 8.55 -20.38 -7.30
C TYR A 139 8.84 -19.40 -8.46
N LYS A 140 8.90 -19.88 -9.71
CA LYS A 140 9.30 -19.06 -10.87
C LYS A 140 8.17 -18.42 -11.68
N ASN A 141 6.90 -18.68 -11.35
CA ASN A 141 5.80 -18.11 -12.13
C ASN A 141 5.38 -16.73 -11.61
N ASP A 142 6.00 -15.69 -12.17
CA ASP A 142 5.55 -14.29 -12.13
C ASP A 142 4.38 -14.02 -13.12
N LYS A 143 3.61 -15.05 -13.50
CA LYS A 143 2.52 -14.92 -14.46
C LYS A 143 1.25 -14.38 -13.80
N ASN A 144 0.43 -13.67 -14.58
CA ASN A 144 -0.95 -13.37 -14.22
C ASN A 144 -1.69 -14.67 -13.89
N ILE A 145 -2.17 -14.79 -12.66
CA ILE A 145 -2.88 -15.98 -12.19
C ILE A 145 -4.37 -15.68 -12.27
N ASN A 146 -5.09 -16.40 -13.13
CA ASN A 146 -6.53 -16.42 -13.10
C ASN A 146 -6.97 -17.36 -11.97
N LEU A 147 -7.47 -16.76 -10.90
CA LEU A 147 -7.88 -17.51 -9.71
C LEU A 147 -9.26 -18.13 -9.87
N ASN A 148 -9.38 -19.40 -9.51
CA ASN A 148 -10.68 -20.06 -9.39
C ASN A 148 -11.38 -19.64 -8.09
N LYS A 149 -12.66 -20.03 -7.93
CA LYS A 149 -13.48 -19.65 -6.76
C LYS A 149 -12.87 -20.08 -5.42
N ASN A 150 -12.28 -21.26 -5.35
CA ASN A 150 -11.66 -21.78 -4.14
C ASN A 150 -10.38 -21.01 -3.80
N GLU A 151 -9.56 -20.71 -4.81
CA GLU A 151 -8.36 -19.90 -4.66
C GLU A 151 -8.71 -18.47 -4.19
N ILE A 152 -9.79 -17.88 -4.71
CA ILE A 152 -10.30 -16.58 -4.24
C ILE A 152 -10.71 -16.63 -2.76
N ASN A 153 -11.33 -17.72 -2.30
CA ASN A 153 -11.66 -17.89 -0.88
C ASN A 153 -10.39 -17.97 -0.03
N ILE A 154 -9.37 -18.70 -0.48
CA ILE A 154 -8.06 -18.79 0.18
C ILE A 154 -7.37 -17.42 0.21
N VAL A 155 -7.42 -16.64 -0.88
CA VAL A 155 -6.94 -15.25 -0.93
C VAL A 155 -7.63 -14.39 0.14
N ASN A 156 -8.95 -14.50 0.28
CA ASN A 156 -9.68 -13.70 1.26
C ASN A 156 -9.25 -14.02 2.70
N ILE A 157 -9.04 -15.31 3.01
CA ILE A 157 -8.50 -15.74 4.31
C ILE A 157 -7.10 -15.17 4.53
N LEU A 158 -6.25 -15.17 3.49
CA LEU A 158 -4.92 -14.55 3.56
C LEU A 158 -5.02 -13.06 3.89
N PHE A 159 -5.90 -12.32 3.19
CA PHE A 159 -6.09 -10.89 3.46
C PHE A 159 -6.65 -10.63 4.85
N GLU A 160 -7.60 -11.43 5.33
CA GLU A 160 -8.12 -11.34 6.69
C GLU A 160 -7.02 -11.50 7.73
N ARG A 161 -6.15 -12.51 7.57
CA ARG A 161 -4.99 -12.71 8.44
C ARG A 161 -4.07 -11.49 8.45
N ILE A 162 -3.78 -10.90 7.29
CA ILE A 162 -2.92 -9.71 7.19
C ILE A 162 -3.60 -8.49 7.86
N PHE A 163 -4.89 -8.29 7.66
CA PHE A 163 -5.62 -7.17 8.26
C PHE A 163 -5.79 -7.31 9.78
N LEU A 164 -5.84 -8.53 10.31
CA LEU A 164 -5.72 -8.74 11.76
C LEU A 164 -4.39 -8.22 12.30
N ILE A 165 -3.30 -8.37 11.55
CA ILE A 165 -1.99 -7.82 11.93
C ILE A 165 -2.02 -6.29 11.83
N PHE A 166 -2.63 -5.71 10.78
CA PHE A 166 -2.77 -4.25 10.67
C PHE A 166 -3.47 -3.66 11.90
N ASN A 167 -4.61 -4.24 12.28
CA ASN A 167 -5.41 -3.80 13.42
C ASN A 167 -4.66 -3.90 14.76
N LYS A 168 -3.77 -4.89 14.91
CA LYS A 168 -2.96 -5.06 16.13
C LYS A 168 -1.73 -4.13 16.18
N THR A 169 -1.39 -3.47 15.09
CA THR A 169 -0.11 -2.74 14.94
C THR A 169 -0.33 -1.27 14.61
N PHE A 170 0.10 -0.81 13.44
CA PHE A 170 0.15 0.61 13.11
C PHE A 170 -1.24 1.28 13.10
N LEU A 171 -2.33 0.53 12.84
CA LEU A 171 -3.69 1.08 12.91
C LEU A 171 -4.15 1.33 14.35
N LYS A 172 -3.69 0.53 15.30
CA LYS A 172 -3.93 0.76 16.73
C LYS A 172 -3.35 2.09 17.17
N ASN A 173 -2.16 2.44 16.67
CA ASN A 173 -1.47 3.69 17.02
C ASN A 173 -2.24 4.94 16.60
N ILE A 174 -3.12 4.83 15.60
CA ILE A 174 -3.97 5.92 15.11
C ILE A 174 -5.46 5.72 15.49
N SER A 175 -5.74 4.82 16.44
CA SER A 175 -7.08 4.52 16.95
C SER A 175 -8.10 4.15 15.87
N THR A 176 -7.67 3.37 14.88
CA THR A 176 -8.53 2.91 13.76
C THR A 176 -8.44 1.40 13.55
N SER A 177 -9.35 0.87 12.75
CA SER A 177 -9.34 -0.53 12.34
C SER A 177 -9.85 -0.71 10.91
N VAL A 178 -9.40 -1.79 10.27
CA VAL A 178 -9.85 -2.20 8.94
C VAL A 178 -11.30 -2.67 8.97
N ILE A 179 -12.13 -2.10 8.10
CA ILE A 179 -13.43 -2.65 7.69
C ILE A 179 -13.20 -3.46 6.41
N ASN A 180 -13.34 -4.79 6.53
CA ASN A 180 -12.93 -5.75 5.53
C ASN A 180 -14.08 -6.29 4.65
N ASN A 181 -14.97 -5.43 4.18
CA ASN A 181 -16.20 -5.87 3.50
C ASN A 181 -16.04 -6.05 1.99
N PHE A 182 -14.88 -5.68 1.44
CA PHE A 182 -14.65 -5.75 0.00
C PHE A 182 -14.22 -7.16 -0.42
N LYS A 183 -14.52 -7.51 -1.67
CA LYS A 183 -14.01 -8.73 -2.29
C LYS A 183 -12.58 -8.51 -2.81
N TYR A 184 -11.88 -9.62 -3.04
CA TYR A 184 -10.68 -9.63 -3.88
C TYR A 184 -10.94 -8.90 -5.21
N ILE A 185 -9.93 -8.16 -5.69
CA ILE A 185 -9.96 -7.45 -6.95
C ILE A 185 -8.75 -7.80 -7.82
N THR A 186 -9.01 -8.03 -9.10
CA THR A 186 -8.00 -7.95 -10.16
C THR A 186 -7.78 -6.47 -10.49
N ILE A 187 -6.51 -6.03 -10.51
CA ILE A 187 -6.21 -4.63 -10.82
C ILE A 187 -6.50 -4.35 -12.29
N ASN A 188 -7.32 -3.34 -12.55
CA ASN A 188 -7.65 -2.86 -13.89
C ASN A 188 -7.37 -1.36 -14.02
N ASN A 189 -7.42 -0.83 -15.25
CA ASN A 189 -7.18 0.60 -15.54
C ASN A 189 -7.97 1.57 -14.65
N CYS A 190 -9.23 1.24 -14.35
CA CYS A 190 -10.10 2.10 -13.56
C CYS A 190 -9.60 2.17 -12.10
N LEU A 191 -9.33 1.02 -11.48
CA LEU A 191 -8.73 0.96 -10.16
C LEU A 191 -7.38 1.68 -10.12
N CYS A 192 -6.58 1.49 -11.17
CA CYS A 192 -5.32 2.18 -11.32
C CYS A 192 -5.50 3.71 -11.27
N SER A 193 -6.44 4.25 -12.03
CA SER A 193 -6.68 5.69 -12.08
C SER A 193 -7.15 6.30 -10.75
N HIS A 194 -7.81 5.50 -9.91
CA HIS A 194 -8.32 5.95 -8.62
C HIS A 194 -7.26 6.00 -7.53
N PHE A 195 -6.41 4.97 -7.42
CA PHE A 195 -5.42 4.86 -6.34
C PHE A 195 -4.03 5.41 -6.69
N PHE A 196 -3.65 5.46 -7.97
CA PHE A 196 -2.33 5.94 -8.39
C PHE A 196 -2.39 7.41 -8.82
N ASN A 197 -2.76 8.26 -7.87
CA ASN A 197 -2.81 9.70 -8.05
C ASN A 197 -2.33 10.44 -6.78
N LEU A 198 -2.30 11.77 -6.87
CA LEU A 198 -1.86 12.69 -5.83
C LEU A 198 -2.49 12.48 -4.44
N SER A 199 -3.65 11.84 -4.36
CA SER A 199 -4.41 11.67 -3.12
C SER A 199 -3.94 10.49 -2.27
N TYR A 200 -3.02 9.67 -2.77
CA TYR A 200 -2.62 8.41 -2.13
C TYR A 200 -1.11 8.31 -1.94
N VAL A 201 -0.72 7.74 -0.80
CA VAL A 201 0.66 7.35 -0.50
C VAL A 201 0.76 5.84 -0.58
N SER A 202 1.69 5.35 -1.38
CA SER A 202 2.10 3.95 -1.47
C SER A 202 3.18 3.67 -0.43
N PHE A 203 2.95 2.69 0.44
CA PHE A 203 3.95 2.10 1.33
C PHE A 203 4.39 0.77 0.75
N VAL A 204 5.67 0.64 0.43
CA VAL A 204 6.23 -0.54 -0.23
C VAL A 204 7.04 -1.35 0.75
N PHE A 205 6.75 -2.65 0.80
CA PHE A 205 7.42 -3.63 1.63
C PHE A 205 7.99 -4.75 0.77
N GLN A 206 9.19 -5.20 1.12
CA GLN A 206 9.83 -6.38 0.54
C GLN A 206 9.52 -7.59 1.41
N ILE A 207 9.03 -8.65 0.79
CA ILE A 207 8.86 -9.95 1.45
C ILE A 207 9.97 -10.87 0.97
N ASN A 208 10.79 -11.33 1.89
CA ASN A 208 11.81 -12.34 1.62
C ASN A 208 11.27 -13.71 2.02
N LEU A 209 11.06 -14.59 1.05
CA LEU A 209 10.56 -15.96 1.23
C LEU A 209 11.66 -16.95 0.81
N ASN A 210 12.54 -17.31 1.74
CA ASN A 210 13.70 -18.17 1.46
C ASN A 210 14.54 -17.66 0.24
N LYS A 211 14.34 -18.22 -0.96
CA LYS A 211 15.03 -17.83 -2.21
C LYS A 211 14.24 -16.87 -3.12
N VAL A 212 13.05 -16.45 -2.70
CA VAL A 212 12.12 -15.65 -3.51
C VAL A 212 11.90 -14.30 -2.88
N ILE A 213 11.90 -13.26 -3.70
CA ILE A 213 11.53 -11.90 -3.29
C ILE A 213 10.15 -11.58 -3.84
N SER A 214 9.28 -11.09 -2.97
CA SER A 214 7.96 -10.58 -3.31
C SER A 214 7.79 -9.16 -2.81
N ILE A 215 6.74 -8.49 -3.26
CA ILE A 215 6.43 -7.10 -2.92
C ILE A 215 5.00 -7.00 -2.39
N LEU A 216 4.86 -6.26 -1.31
CA LEU A 216 3.58 -5.85 -0.74
C LEU A 216 3.50 -4.33 -0.81
N LYS A 217 2.36 -3.81 -1.29
CA LYS A 217 2.08 -2.38 -1.31
C LYS A 217 0.79 -2.07 -0.57
N ILE A 218 0.80 -1.00 0.21
CA ILE A 218 -0.40 -0.48 0.88
C ILE A 218 -0.59 0.96 0.42
N TYR A 219 -1.73 1.25 -0.19
CA TYR A 219 -2.12 2.60 -0.60
C TYR A 219 -3.08 3.16 0.43
N ILE A 220 -2.69 4.27 1.05
CA ILE A 220 -3.47 4.97 2.06
C ILE A 220 -3.66 6.42 1.59
N PRO A 221 -4.89 6.95 1.66
CA PRO A 221 -5.17 8.36 1.40
C PRO A 221 -4.25 9.31 2.20
N ILE A 222 -3.76 10.37 1.55
CA ILE A 222 -2.76 11.27 2.13
C ILE A 222 -3.28 12.01 3.38
N ASN A 223 -4.57 12.35 3.42
CA ASN A 223 -5.25 12.92 4.57
C ASN A 223 -5.20 12.00 5.81
N ILE A 224 -5.21 10.68 5.60
CA ILE A 224 -5.05 9.69 6.66
C ILE A 224 -3.57 9.57 7.06
N VAL A 225 -2.65 9.56 6.09
CA VAL A 225 -1.21 9.49 6.36
C VAL A 225 -0.70 10.71 7.15
N GLU A 226 -1.30 11.89 6.95
CA GLU A 226 -1.00 13.08 7.77
C GLU A 226 -1.23 12.82 9.27
N LYS A 227 -2.15 11.92 9.64
CA LYS A 227 -2.38 11.51 11.04
C LYS A 227 -1.32 10.57 11.59
N PHE A 228 -0.47 10.00 10.75
CA PHE A 228 0.62 9.14 11.23
C PHE A 228 1.74 10.01 11.81
N ILE A 229 1.91 11.22 11.28
CA ILE A 229 3.05 12.10 11.56
C ILE A 229 2.75 13.08 12.70
N ASN A 230 1.47 13.31 13.01
CA ASN A 230 1.01 14.22 14.06
C ASN A 230 0.83 13.49 15.39
#